data_AF-A0A2H6INW9-F1
#
_entry.id   AF-A0A2H6INW9-F1
#
_cell.length_a   1.000
_cell.length_b   1.000
_cell.length_c   1.000
_cell.angle_alpha   90.00
_cell.angle_beta   90.00
_cell.angle_gamma   90.00
#
_symmetry.space_group_name_H-M   'P 1'
#
loop_
_entity.id
_entity.type
_entity.pdbx_description
1 polymer ?
#
loop_
_entity_poly.entity_id
_entity_poly.type
_entity_poly.pdbx_seq_one_letter_code
_entity_poly.pdbx_strand_id
1 'polypeptide(L)'
;MNKYIYTGLLALVLILTSTHSFAKFTITPGIDVKGEYNDNIYLADTAKEDDFITTLAPDIRLKYSPNSSLDLSLDYGLDLRNYSRHSNLSEETHRMEMSASAKPFKRVFIDVADTYTRVPIDIRNKYASDNTITNMTDSNSFSVSTSVVLPVTTAISTTAGYNYSNLWFKDKGSTDSETHSVFFVLNDKFSSKITGALKYNYSAYRPNLTGQQGAVVEYDKHDGSVAINYQIASNFWVDGEMGESWIDFDNRDNSRMTFWNVGADYNLKIISGSSIGINYSRSLNDSLTLGASRNDRSDLFLRAGNILKLTVNPYFSENTFINTDRKDKIKGINGDVSLPVSGKVTLLLNGLWEDQKFLPGEEKVRRHSLGCSFNYKLSSKMTAGVGYRYNRRNSNIDTEDFNNNIGWLQAKVSF
;
A
#
# COMPACT_ATOMS: atom_id res chain seq x y z
N MET A 1 -6.96 5.92 26.09
CA MET A 1 -6.39 7.17 25.56
C MET A 1 -4.93 7.43 25.99
N ASN A 2 -4.16 6.42 26.46
CA ASN A 2 -2.77 6.60 26.94
C ASN A 2 -1.73 5.79 26.15
N LYS A 3 -1.91 5.56 24.84
CA LYS A 3 -0.93 4.84 24.00
C LYS A 3 -0.15 5.74 23.00
N TYR A 4 -0.44 7.05 22.94
CA TYR A 4 0.13 7.95 21.92
C TYR A 4 1.45 8.65 22.30
N ILE A 5 2.09 8.30 23.42
CA ILE A 5 3.23 9.07 23.97
C ILE A 5 4.61 8.52 23.52
N TYR A 6 4.70 7.31 22.98
CA TYR A 6 6.00 6.69 22.70
C TYR A 6 6.64 7.11 21.36
N THR A 7 5.86 7.54 20.36
CA THR A 7 6.39 7.97 19.04
C THR A 7 7.07 9.34 19.09
N GLY A 8 6.59 10.26 19.94
CA GLY A 8 7.17 11.61 20.06
C GLY A 8 8.56 11.64 20.72
N LEU A 9 8.84 10.70 21.65
CA LEU A 9 10.07 10.75 22.44
C LEU A 9 11.31 10.25 21.66
N LEU A 10 11.13 9.27 20.77
CA LEU A 10 12.23 8.73 19.95
C LEU A 10 12.67 9.72 18.85
N ALA A 11 11.71 10.42 18.24
CA ALA A 11 11.99 11.46 17.24
C ALA A 11 12.79 12.64 17.85
N LEU A 12 12.49 13.02 19.10
CA LEU A 12 13.20 14.10 19.79
C LEU A 12 14.68 13.76 20.06
N VAL A 13 14.97 12.50 20.42
CA VAL A 13 16.36 12.04 20.68
C VAL A 13 17.21 12.03 19.41
N LEU A 14 16.61 11.70 18.25
CA LEU A 14 17.32 11.72 16.96
C LEU A 14 17.61 13.15 16.47
N ILE A 15 16.72 14.11 16.77
CA ILE A 15 16.91 15.52 16.39
C ILE A 15 18.06 16.18 17.16
N LEU A 16 18.26 15.81 18.43
CA LEU A 16 19.24 16.43 19.33
C LEU A 16 20.70 16.03 19.09
N THR A 17 21.00 15.10 18.17
CA THR A 17 22.37 14.65 17.87
C THR A 17 22.95 15.17 16.55
N SER A 18 22.23 16.04 15.83
CA SER A 18 22.71 16.59 14.55
C SER A 18 23.55 17.86 14.75
N THR A 19 24.87 17.73 14.54
CA THR A 19 25.78 18.88 14.43
C THR A 19 25.47 19.68 13.15
N HIS A 20 25.62 21.01 13.23
CA HIS A 20 25.33 21.98 12.18
C HIS A 20 26.12 21.73 10.89
N SER A 21 25.61 20.85 10.04
CA SER A 21 25.80 20.88 8.59
C SER A 21 24.56 21.55 8.00
N PHE A 22 24.70 22.35 6.94
CA PHE A 22 23.56 22.92 6.20
C PHE A 22 22.73 21.78 5.61
N ALA A 23 21.81 21.27 6.43
CA ALA A 23 20.99 20.14 6.10
C ALA A 23 20.03 20.51 4.97
N LYS A 24 19.80 19.58 4.04
CA LYS A 24 18.69 19.71 3.09
C LYS A 24 17.40 19.45 3.87
N PHE A 25 16.88 20.51 4.47
CA PHE A 25 15.59 20.53 5.12
C PHE A 25 14.60 21.22 4.19
N THR A 26 13.51 20.55 3.86
CA THR A 26 12.45 21.08 3.00
C THR A 26 11.12 20.84 3.67
N ILE A 27 10.34 21.90 3.85
CA ILE A 27 8.93 21.83 4.21
C ILE A 27 8.14 22.33 3.01
N THR A 28 7.12 21.59 2.60
CA THR A 28 6.22 21.96 1.52
C THR A 28 4.79 21.82 2.03
N PRO A 29 4.19 22.89 2.58
CA PRO A 29 2.79 22.86 2.95
C PRO A 29 1.92 23.01 1.70
N GLY A 30 0.71 22.47 1.78
CA GLY A 30 -0.27 22.51 0.72
C GLY A 30 -1.69 22.60 1.29
N ILE A 31 -2.61 23.02 0.44
CA ILE A 31 -4.04 22.99 0.73
C ILE A 31 -4.79 22.66 -0.54
N ASP A 32 -5.73 21.74 -0.43
CA ASP A 32 -6.68 21.40 -1.49
C ASP A 32 -8.11 21.73 -1.02
N VAL A 33 -8.87 22.37 -1.90
CA VAL A 33 -10.29 22.66 -1.68
C VAL A 33 -11.06 21.99 -2.81
N LYS A 34 -11.96 21.09 -2.45
CA LYS A 34 -12.74 20.31 -3.41
C LYS A 34 -14.23 20.43 -3.10
N GLY A 35 -15.01 20.76 -4.12
CA GLY A 35 -16.47 20.60 -4.12
C GLY A 35 -16.83 19.39 -4.97
N GLU A 36 -17.61 18.48 -4.42
CA GLU A 36 -17.99 17.21 -5.04
C GLU A 36 -19.51 17.02 -4.98
N TYR A 37 -20.13 16.64 -6.10
CA TYR A 37 -21.49 16.13 -6.12
C TYR A 37 -21.42 14.61 -6.31
N ASN A 38 -22.04 13.87 -5.39
CA ASN A 38 -22.15 12.41 -5.45
C ASN A 38 -23.63 12.04 -5.40
N ASP A 39 -24.10 11.31 -6.42
CA ASP A 39 -25.51 10.96 -6.57
C ASP A 39 -25.95 9.73 -5.74
N ASN A 40 -25.02 9.08 -5.03
CA ASN A 40 -25.28 7.87 -4.25
C ASN A 40 -24.23 7.68 -3.15
N ILE A 41 -24.37 8.44 -2.05
CA ILE A 41 -23.40 8.46 -0.94
C ILE A 41 -23.37 7.15 -0.13
N TYR A 42 -24.46 6.39 -0.10
CA TYR A 42 -24.58 5.12 0.63
C TYR A 42 -24.36 3.87 -0.22
N LEU A 43 -24.05 4.04 -1.51
CA LEU A 43 -23.84 2.92 -2.44
C LEU A 43 -25.07 1.98 -2.48
N ALA A 44 -26.26 2.54 -2.60
CA ALA A 44 -27.51 1.78 -2.69
C ALA A 44 -27.93 1.57 -4.16
N ASP A 45 -28.57 0.44 -4.47
CA ASP A 45 -29.15 0.22 -5.81
C ASP A 45 -30.49 0.96 -5.98
N THR A 46 -31.31 0.95 -4.91
CA THR A 46 -32.59 1.65 -4.82
C THR A 46 -32.54 2.73 -3.75
N ALA A 47 -33.47 3.70 -3.82
CA ALA A 47 -33.54 4.83 -2.87
C ALA A 47 -32.20 5.55 -2.68
N LYS A 48 -31.54 5.89 -3.81
CA LYS A 48 -30.26 6.58 -3.79
C LYS A 48 -30.40 7.95 -3.16
N GLU A 49 -29.41 8.30 -2.34
CA GLU A 49 -29.32 9.60 -1.71
C GLU A 49 -28.08 10.33 -2.23
N ASP A 50 -28.30 11.56 -2.69
CA ASP A 50 -27.27 12.42 -3.22
C ASP A 50 -26.78 13.44 -2.18
N ASP A 51 -25.56 13.93 -2.32
CA ASP A 51 -25.05 15.05 -1.54
C ASP A 51 -24.03 15.90 -2.30
N PHE A 52 -23.92 17.15 -1.86
CA PHE A 52 -22.81 18.01 -2.20
C PHE A 52 -21.83 18.05 -1.02
N ILE A 53 -20.62 17.59 -1.26
CA ILE A 53 -19.57 17.41 -0.28
C ILE A 53 -18.51 18.48 -0.51
N THR A 54 -18.20 19.23 0.53
CA THR A 54 -17.08 20.16 0.53
C THR A 54 -15.94 19.55 1.32
N THR A 55 -14.77 19.44 0.70
CA THR A 55 -13.56 18.94 1.35
C THR A 55 -12.52 20.05 1.42
N LEU A 56 -12.02 20.29 2.64
CA LEU A 56 -10.84 21.12 2.89
C LEU A 56 -9.69 20.22 3.34
N ALA A 57 -8.62 20.17 2.57
CA ALA A 57 -7.55 19.21 2.76
C ALA A 57 -6.16 19.88 2.86
N PRO A 58 -5.78 20.42 4.03
CA PRO A 58 -4.40 20.86 4.25
C PRO A 58 -3.44 19.67 4.33
N ASP A 59 -2.25 19.84 3.75
CA ASP A 59 -1.16 18.86 3.79
C ASP A 59 0.18 19.52 4.14
N ILE A 60 1.09 18.75 4.73
CA ILE A 60 2.47 19.15 4.96
C ILE A 60 3.40 18.00 4.62
N ARG A 61 4.39 18.30 3.79
CA ARG A 61 5.47 17.37 3.48
C ARG A 61 6.78 17.91 4.02
N LEU A 62 7.49 17.10 4.79
CA LEU A 62 8.78 17.40 5.36
C LEU A 62 9.80 16.39 4.83
N LYS A 63 10.96 16.89 4.42
CA LYS A 63 12.14 16.09 4.10
C LYS A 63 13.35 16.64 4.84
N TYR A 64 14.09 15.76 5.50
CA TYR A 64 15.28 16.10 6.25
C TYR A 64 16.37 15.06 5.98
N SER A 65 17.38 15.45 5.19
CA SER A 65 18.51 14.57 4.87
C SER A 65 19.81 15.36 5.08
N PRO A 66 20.27 15.55 6.34
CA PRO A 66 21.43 16.37 6.65
C PRO A 66 22.75 15.82 6.09
N ASN A 67 22.83 14.50 5.92
CA ASN A 67 23.97 13.77 5.39
C ASN A 67 23.53 12.36 4.93
N SER A 68 24.48 11.50 4.55
CA SER A 68 24.20 10.12 4.12
C SER A 68 23.81 9.14 5.24
N SER A 69 23.84 9.60 6.49
CA SER A 69 23.61 8.79 7.70
C SER A 69 22.22 8.99 8.29
N LEU A 70 21.45 9.98 7.84
CA LEU A 70 20.07 10.17 8.25
C LEU A 70 19.26 10.69 7.07
N ASP A 71 18.16 10.02 6.77
CA ASP A 71 17.12 10.46 5.86
C ASP A 71 15.78 10.34 6.57
N LEU A 72 15.01 11.42 6.61
CA LEU A 72 13.70 11.48 7.24
C LEU A 72 12.71 12.12 6.28
N SER A 73 11.55 11.49 6.15
CA SER A 73 10.41 12.05 5.44
C SER A 73 9.12 11.89 6.25
N LEU A 74 8.28 12.91 6.16
CA LEU A 74 6.95 12.93 6.75
C LEU A 74 6.00 13.55 5.73
N ASP A 75 4.93 12.85 5.39
CA ASP A 75 3.78 13.35 4.65
C ASP A 75 2.57 13.25 5.59
N TYR A 76 2.01 14.39 5.97
CA TYR A 76 0.79 14.44 6.77
C TYR A 76 -0.29 15.19 6.01
N GLY A 77 -1.48 14.62 5.98
CA GLY A 77 -2.67 15.24 5.39
C GLY A 77 -3.86 15.11 6.32
N LEU A 78 -4.69 16.14 6.30
CA LEU A 78 -5.96 16.20 7.00
C LEU A 78 -7.03 16.44 5.96
N ASP A 79 -8.11 15.66 5.93
CA ASP A 79 -9.25 15.91 5.06
C ASP A 79 -10.49 16.20 5.93
N LEU A 80 -10.99 17.43 5.86
CA LEU A 80 -12.21 17.86 6.53
C LEU A 80 -13.36 17.81 5.52
N ARG A 81 -14.23 16.80 5.64
CA ARG A 81 -15.35 16.56 4.72
C ARG A 81 -16.66 17.03 5.35
N ASN A 82 -17.35 17.96 4.71
CA ASN A 82 -18.65 18.44 5.14
C ASN A 82 -19.73 18.08 4.10
N TYR A 83 -20.77 17.38 4.55
CA TYR A 83 -21.94 17.00 3.76
C TYR A 83 -23.02 18.07 3.90
N SER A 84 -23.55 18.56 2.78
CA SER A 84 -24.49 19.68 2.79
C SER A 84 -25.87 19.28 3.30
N ARG A 85 -26.36 18.08 2.92
CA ARG A 85 -27.66 17.56 3.39
C ARG A 85 -27.51 16.60 4.58
N HIS A 86 -26.46 15.79 4.60
CA HIS A 86 -26.24 14.77 5.63
C HIS A 86 -25.13 15.18 6.60
N SER A 87 -25.29 16.30 7.29
CA SER A 87 -24.22 16.87 8.13
C SER A 87 -23.70 15.92 9.22
N ASN A 88 -24.50 14.94 9.65
CA ASN A 88 -24.11 13.87 10.57
C ASN A 88 -23.06 12.90 9.99
N LEU A 89 -22.84 12.89 8.68
CA LEU A 89 -21.79 12.14 8.00
C LEU A 89 -20.49 12.95 7.86
N SER A 90 -20.50 14.23 8.23
CA SER A 90 -19.30 15.06 8.17
C SER A 90 -18.23 14.48 9.08
N GLU A 91 -17.04 14.35 8.54
CA GLU A 91 -15.95 13.64 9.19
C GLU A 91 -14.61 14.32 8.95
N GLU A 92 -13.69 14.02 9.86
CA GLU A 92 -12.30 14.38 9.79
C GLU A 92 -11.50 13.09 9.60
N THR A 93 -10.69 13.04 8.55
CA THR A 93 -9.80 11.91 8.30
C THR A 93 -8.36 12.37 8.22
N HIS A 94 -7.48 11.63 8.88
CA HIS A 94 -6.05 11.88 8.85
C HIS A 94 -5.37 10.86 7.94
N ARG A 95 -4.31 11.30 7.26
CA ARG A 95 -3.32 10.43 6.63
C ARG A 95 -1.94 10.85 7.11
N MET A 96 -1.10 9.87 7.42
CA MET A 96 0.28 10.11 7.77
C MET A 96 1.16 9.02 7.17
N GLU A 97 2.24 9.41 6.52
CA GLU A 97 3.32 8.52 6.12
C GLU A 97 4.62 9.12 6.64
N MET A 98 5.24 8.43 7.58
CA MET A 98 6.54 8.77 8.13
C MET A 98 7.53 7.68 7.75
N SER A 99 8.71 8.06 7.30
CA SER A 99 9.85 7.15 7.22
C SER A 99 11.13 7.83 7.69
N ALA A 100 11.96 7.09 8.40
CA ALA A 100 13.27 7.53 8.83
C ALA A 100 14.28 6.39 8.67
N SER A 101 15.37 6.65 7.96
CA SER A 101 16.48 5.72 7.75
C SER A 101 17.74 6.33 8.33
N ALA A 102 18.33 5.66 9.32
CA ALA A 102 19.54 6.08 10.00
C ALA A 102 20.66 5.05 9.86
N LYS A 103 21.90 5.54 9.80
CA LYS A 103 23.14 4.76 9.78
C LYS A 103 24.05 5.22 10.92
N PRO A 104 23.73 4.87 12.18
CA PRO A 104 24.45 5.38 13.34
C PRO A 104 25.94 4.98 13.33
N PHE A 105 26.24 3.81 12.75
CA PHE A 105 27.60 3.32 12.54
C PHE A 105 27.76 2.75 11.14
N LYS A 106 29.01 2.57 10.71
CA LYS A 106 29.28 1.86 9.45
C LYS A 106 28.65 0.48 9.52
N ARG A 107 27.86 0.12 8.50
CA ARG A 107 27.17 -1.17 8.35
C ARG A 107 25.96 -1.41 9.26
N VAL A 108 25.62 -0.49 10.16
CA VAL A 108 24.41 -0.59 10.98
C VAL A 108 23.35 0.30 10.36
N PHE A 109 22.14 -0.24 10.18
CA PHE A 109 21.00 0.44 9.60
C PHE A 109 19.82 0.35 10.56
N ILE A 110 19.11 1.45 10.72
CA ILE A 110 17.87 1.53 11.48
C ILE A 110 16.86 2.21 10.57
N ASP A 111 15.77 1.52 10.28
CA ASP A 111 14.66 2.01 9.48
C ASP A 111 13.41 2.03 10.36
N VAL A 112 12.73 3.17 10.39
CA VAL A 112 11.46 3.37 11.10
C VAL A 112 10.45 3.82 10.07
N ALA A 113 9.29 3.19 10.04
CA ALA A 113 8.17 3.61 9.21
C ALA A 113 6.89 3.64 10.04
N ASP A 114 6.03 4.62 9.76
CA ASP A 114 4.71 4.72 10.35
C ASP A 114 3.71 5.17 9.29
N THR A 115 2.67 4.39 9.05
CA THR A 115 1.62 4.69 8.07
C THR A 115 0.27 4.70 8.76
N TYR A 116 -0.37 5.86 8.85
CA TYR A 116 -1.75 6.02 9.28
C TYR A 116 -2.64 6.28 8.06
N THR A 117 -3.60 5.40 7.81
CA THR A 117 -4.46 5.48 6.63
C THR A 117 -5.81 4.83 6.88
N ARG A 118 -6.81 5.18 6.07
CA ARG A 118 -8.13 4.55 6.11
C ARG A 118 -8.19 3.39 5.11
N VAL A 119 -8.63 2.23 5.57
CA VAL A 119 -8.67 0.98 4.80
C VAL A 119 -10.07 0.34 4.86
N PRO A 120 -10.46 -0.45 3.85
CA PRO A 120 -11.72 -1.18 3.91
C PRO A 120 -11.66 -2.28 4.97
N ILE A 121 -12.77 -2.50 5.69
CA ILE A 121 -12.87 -3.56 6.72
C ILE A 121 -12.94 -4.94 6.07
N ASP A 122 -13.83 -5.12 5.08
CA ASP A 122 -13.89 -6.33 4.26
C ASP A 122 -14.11 -5.98 2.79
N ILE A 123 -13.19 -6.41 1.92
CA ILE A 123 -13.27 -6.20 0.47
C ILE A 123 -14.52 -6.82 -0.19
N ARG A 124 -15.26 -7.70 0.50
CA ARG A 124 -16.55 -8.23 0.02
C ARG A 124 -17.66 -7.22 0.05
N ASN A 125 -17.73 -6.44 1.12
CA ASN A 125 -18.81 -5.50 1.38
C ASN A 125 -18.75 -4.33 0.39
N LYS A 126 -19.84 -3.56 0.30
CA LYS A 126 -19.87 -2.33 -0.50
C LYS A 126 -18.76 -1.36 -0.14
N TYR A 127 -17.89 -1.10 -1.12
CA TYR A 127 -16.98 0.04 -1.09
C TYR A 127 -16.77 0.55 -2.52
N ALA A 128 -16.57 1.85 -2.65
CA ALA A 128 -16.24 2.49 -3.91
C ALA A 128 -14.98 3.35 -3.73
N SER A 129 -14.18 3.49 -4.79
CA SER A 129 -13.12 4.49 -4.82
C SER A 129 -13.74 5.87 -4.55
N ASP A 130 -13.13 6.62 -3.63
CA ASP A 130 -13.57 7.94 -3.13
C ASP A 130 -14.81 7.95 -2.20
N ASN A 131 -15.39 6.79 -1.86
CA ASN A 131 -16.39 6.69 -0.79
C ASN A 131 -15.71 6.26 0.53
N THR A 132 -15.78 7.12 1.55
CA THR A 132 -15.17 6.88 2.87
C THR A 132 -16.19 6.51 3.96
N ILE A 133 -17.49 6.51 3.63
CA ILE A 133 -18.58 6.31 4.60
C ILE A 133 -18.75 4.83 4.91
N THR A 134 -18.82 3.99 3.87
CA THR A 134 -19.23 2.59 4.02
C THR A 134 -18.02 1.67 4.07
N ASN A 135 -18.01 0.75 5.06
CA ASN A 135 -17.05 -0.36 5.14
C ASN A 135 -15.58 0.09 5.22
N MET A 136 -15.29 1.14 5.99
CA MET A 136 -13.94 1.69 6.16
C MET A 136 -13.58 1.78 7.64
N THR A 137 -12.29 1.65 7.96
CA THR A 137 -11.73 1.82 9.30
C THR A 137 -10.38 2.53 9.20
N ASP A 138 -10.01 3.28 10.24
CA ASP A 138 -8.68 3.85 10.34
C ASP A 138 -7.70 2.77 10.81
N SER A 139 -6.54 2.70 10.16
CA SER A 139 -5.46 1.77 10.44
C SER A 139 -4.16 2.50 10.62
N ASN A 140 -3.29 1.93 11.44
CA ASN A 140 -1.92 2.38 11.58
C ASN A 140 -0.98 1.19 11.57
N SER A 141 0.05 1.27 10.71
CA SER A 141 1.11 0.29 10.61
C SER A 141 2.42 0.96 10.96
N PHE A 142 2.96 0.62 12.13
CA PHE A 142 4.26 1.06 12.61
C PHE A 142 5.27 -0.07 12.45
N SER A 143 6.47 0.23 11.96
CA SER A 143 7.56 -0.74 11.92
C SER A 143 8.91 -0.13 12.26
N VAL A 144 9.77 -0.93 12.89
CA VAL A 144 11.16 -0.63 13.16
C VAL A 144 12.00 -1.82 12.74
N SER A 145 12.91 -1.60 11.81
CA SER A 145 13.88 -2.58 11.35
C SER A 145 15.28 -2.15 11.75
N THR A 146 16.06 -3.06 12.31
CA THR A 146 17.47 -2.84 12.62
C THR A 146 18.28 -3.93 11.96
N SER A 147 19.38 -3.58 11.30
CA SER A 147 20.20 -4.57 10.61
C SER A 147 21.68 -4.21 10.59
N VAL A 148 22.50 -5.25 10.46
CA VAL A 148 23.95 -5.14 10.32
C VAL A 148 24.40 -5.88 9.07
N VAL A 149 25.15 -5.21 8.18
CA VAL A 149 25.68 -5.77 6.93
C VAL A 149 27.18 -6.03 7.03
N LEU A 150 27.57 -7.28 7.16
CA LEU A 150 28.97 -7.70 7.29
C LEU A 150 29.51 -8.24 5.95
N PRO A 151 30.50 -7.58 5.32
CA PRO A 151 31.19 -8.17 4.18
C PRO A 151 32.07 -9.33 4.69
N VAL A 152 31.81 -10.53 4.18
CA VAL A 152 32.62 -11.72 4.48
C VAL A 152 33.79 -11.79 3.49
N THR A 153 33.49 -11.51 2.21
CA THR A 153 34.48 -11.36 1.13
C THR A 153 34.11 -10.16 0.25
N THR A 154 34.78 -9.98 -0.88
CA THR A 154 34.40 -8.97 -1.88
C THR A 154 33.13 -9.33 -2.65
N ALA A 155 32.76 -10.62 -2.71
CA ALA A 155 31.58 -11.13 -3.39
C ALA A 155 30.44 -11.48 -2.42
N ILE A 156 30.77 -11.82 -1.17
CA ILE A 156 29.83 -12.33 -0.18
C ILE A 156 29.62 -11.32 0.94
N SER A 157 28.35 -11.05 1.25
CA SER A 157 27.95 -10.24 2.40
C SER A 157 26.81 -10.89 3.17
N THR A 158 26.83 -10.72 4.48
CA THR A 158 25.84 -11.25 5.39
C THR A 158 25.07 -10.10 6.02
N THR A 159 23.74 -10.17 6.00
CA THR A 159 22.87 -9.25 6.72
C THR A 159 22.16 -10.02 7.83
N ALA A 160 22.26 -9.54 9.06
CA ALA A 160 21.45 -10.03 10.16
C ALA A 160 20.65 -8.86 10.70
N GLY A 161 19.38 -9.09 11.05
CA GLY A 161 18.54 -8.02 11.54
C GLY A 161 17.33 -8.49 12.32
N TYR A 162 16.68 -7.51 12.92
CA TYR A 162 15.47 -7.65 13.69
C TYR A 162 14.45 -6.64 13.20
N ASN A 163 13.20 -7.09 13.04
CA ASN A 163 12.07 -6.27 12.65
C ASN A 163 10.98 -6.37 13.71
N TYR A 164 10.47 -5.23 14.15
CA TYR A 164 9.24 -5.12 14.90
C TYR A 164 8.20 -4.44 14.03
N SER A 165 6.98 -4.98 13.99
CA SER A 165 5.83 -4.29 13.40
C SER A 165 4.62 -4.36 14.31
N ASN A 166 3.91 -3.25 14.42
CA ASN A 166 2.64 -3.12 15.11
C ASN A 166 1.60 -2.66 14.10
N LEU A 167 0.46 -3.34 14.06
CA LEU A 167 -0.66 -3.01 13.22
C LEU A 167 -1.89 -2.86 14.12
N TRP A 168 -2.55 -1.71 14.07
CA TRP A 168 -3.78 -1.51 14.83
C TRP A 168 -4.88 -0.88 13.99
N PHE A 169 -6.10 -1.09 14.45
CA PHE A 169 -7.33 -0.62 13.82
C PHE A 169 -8.20 0.11 14.82
N LYS A 170 -8.92 1.13 14.34
CA LYS A 170 -9.89 1.85 15.16
C LYS A 170 -11.18 1.06 15.37
N ASP A 171 -11.58 0.27 14.38
CA ASP A 171 -12.75 -0.60 14.43
C ASP A 171 -12.54 -1.76 15.42
N LYS A 172 -13.53 -1.98 16.30
CA LYS A 172 -13.47 -3.04 17.32
C LYS A 172 -13.65 -4.45 16.74
N GLY A 173 -14.18 -4.56 15.52
CA GLY A 173 -14.33 -5.81 14.78
C GLY A 173 -13.11 -6.20 13.96
N SER A 174 -12.02 -5.43 14.04
CA SER A 174 -10.73 -5.71 13.41
C SER A 174 -9.72 -6.22 14.45
N THR A 175 -8.72 -6.99 14.02
CA THR A 175 -7.71 -7.55 14.93
C THR A 175 -6.41 -6.75 14.85
N ASP A 176 -6.06 -6.08 15.94
CA ASP A 176 -4.70 -5.52 16.11
C ASP A 176 -3.67 -6.65 16.20
N SER A 177 -2.43 -6.39 15.80
CA SER A 177 -1.35 -7.37 15.90
C SER A 177 0.02 -6.76 16.11
N GLU A 178 0.87 -7.56 16.73
CA GLU A 178 2.30 -7.29 16.89
C GLU A 178 3.09 -8.42 16.25
N THR A 179 4.18 -8.10 15.57
CA THR A 179 5.06 -9.10 14.97
C THR A 179 6.50 -8.78 15.27
N HIS A 180 7.20 -9.78 15.79
CA HIS A 180 8.64 -9.74 16.02
C HIS A 180 9.29 -10.67 15.01
N SER A 181 10.34 -10.24 14.32
CA SER A 181 11.03 -11.09 13.35
C SER A 181 12.54 -10.93 13.44
N VAL A 182 13.25 -12.04 13.28
CA VAL A 182 14.71 -12.07 13.15
C VAL A 182 15.03 -12.69 11.81
N PHE A 183 15.86 -12.00 11.03
CA PHE A 183 16.22 -12.44 9.69
C PHE A 183 17.71 -12.50 9.48
N PHE A 184 18.11 -13.41 8.60
CA PHE A 184 19.47 -13.63 8.15
C PHE A 184 19.49 -13.76 6.64
N VAL A 185 20.37 -13.02 5.97
CA VAL A 185 20.53 -13.05 4.51
C VAL A 185 22.01 -13.17 4.17
N LEU A 186 22.38 -14.22 3.45
CA LEU A 186 23.70 -14.36 2.84
C LEU A 186 23.59 -14.02 1.36
N ASN A 187 24.10 -12.85 0.97
CA ASN A 187 24.15 -12.41 -0.42
C ASN A 187 25.49 -12.83 -1.05
N ASP A 188 25.45 -13.38 -2.25
CA ASP A 188 26.63 -13.71 -3.05
C ASP A 188 26.53 -13.11 -4.46
N LYS A 189 27.60 -12.45 -4.89
CA LYS A 189 27.77 -11.97 -6.26
C LYS A 189 28.60 -12.99 -7.05
N PHE A 190 27.91 -14.02 -7.57
CA PHE A 190 28.53 -15.05 -8.41
C PHE A 190 29.21 -14.48 -9.66
N SER A 191 28.63 -13.44 -10.27
CA SER A 191 29.22 -12.73 -11.41
C SER A 191 28.75 -11.27 -11.49
N SER A 192 29.18 -10.53 -12.52
CA SER A 192 28.65 -9.19 -12.80
C SER A 192 27.18 -9.17 -13.17
N LYS A 193 26.61 -10.32 -13.58
CA LYS A 193 25.22 -10.45 -14.04
C LYS A 193 24.33 -11.27 -13.11
N ILE A 194 24.92 -12.04 -12.20
CA ILE A 194 24.18 -12.98 -11.34
C ILE A 194 24.51 -12.67 -9.89
N THR A 195 23.47 -12.40 -9.12
CA THR A 195 23.53 -12.32 -7.65
C THR A 195 22.54 -13.32 -7.07
N GLY A 196 22.94 -14.04 -6.04
CA GLY A 196 22.05 -14.90 -5.26
C GLY A 196 21.96 -14.47 -3.82
N ALA A 197 20.92 -14.95 -3.14
CA ALA A 197 20.75 -14.81 -1.71
C ALA A 197 20.20 -16.09 -1.11
N LEU A 198 20.76 -16.51 0.02
CA LEU A 198 20.14 -17.48 0.93
C LEU A 198 19.52 -16.71 2.08
N LYS A 199 18.24 -16.91 2.34
CA LYS A 199 17.47 -16.17 3.35
C LYS A 199 16.88 -17.11 4.38
N TYR A 200 16.86 -16.66 5.62
CA TYR A 200 16.13 -17.28 6.71
C TYR A 200 15.43 -16.20 7.52
N ASN A 201 14.17 -16.41 7.88
CA ASN A 201 13.39 -15.49 8.70
C ASN A 201 12.57 -16.28 9.72
N TYR A 202 12.71 -15.93 10.99
CA TYR A 202 11.79 -16.34 12.04
C TYR A 202 10.86 -15.17 12.35
N SER A 203 9.56 -15.40 12.48
CA SER A 203 8.57 -14.39 12.87
C SER A 203 7.56 -14.93 13.87
N ALA A 204 7.34 -14.17 14.94
CA ALA A 204 6.33 -14.42 15.97
C ALA A 204 5.17 -13.43 15.79
N TYR A 205 4.01 -13.91 15.33
CA TYR A 205 2.79 -13.13 15.14
C TYR A 205 1.90 -13.22 16.39
N ARG A 206 1.58 -12.06 16.97
CA ARG A 206 0.87 -11.91 18.25
C ARG A 206 -0.34 -10.96 18.08
N PRO A 207 -1.48 -11.48 17.59
CA PRO A 207 -2.72 -10.74 17.45
C PRO A 207 -3.38 -10.47 18.82
N ASN A 208 -4.04 -9.32 18.97
CA ASN A 208 -4.90 -9.04 20.10
C ASN A 208 -6.26 -9.73 19.91
N LEU A 209 -6.44 -10.88 20.56
CA LEU A 209 -7.64 -11.71 20.42
C LEU A 209 -8.85 -11.23 21.23
N THR A 210 -8.80 -10.02 21.83
CA THR A 210 -9.90 -9.51 22.67
C THR A 210 -11.15 -9.29 21.83
N GLY A 211 -12.17 -10.13 22.02
CA GLY A 211 -13.48 -9.99 21.37
C GLY A 211 -13.61 -10.69 20.02
N GLN A 212 -12.59 -11.41 19.54
CA GLN A 212 -12.66 -12.22 18.32
C GLN A 212 -12.49 -13.72 18.65
N GLN A 213 -13.47 -14.54 18.30
CA GLN A 213 -13.38 -15.99 18.46
C GLN A 213 -13.07 -16.65 17.11
N GLY A 214 -11.89 -17.25 17.00
CA GLY A 214 -11.65 -18.42 16.14
C GLY A 214 -11.14 -18.21 14.72
N ALA A 215 -11.02 -17.01 14.16
CA ALA A 215 -10.45 -16.83 12.80
C ALA A 215 -8.97 -16.43 12.84
N VAL A 216 -8.61 -15.54 13.77
CA VAL A 216 -7.24 -15.07 13.99
C VAL A 216 -6.62 -15.83 15.17
N VAL A 217 -5.39 -16.28 15.02
CA VAL A 217 -4.66 -17.06 16.03
C VAL A 217 -3.19 -16.61 16.03
N GLU A 218 -2.56 -16.74 17.20
CA GLU A 218 -1.12 -16.55 17.34
C GLU A 218 -0.37 -17.68 16.62
N TYR A 219 0.78 -17.35 16.05
CA TYR A 219 1.65 -18.34 15.43
C TYR A 219 3.11 -17.90 15.40
N ASP A 220 3.98 -18.90 15.34
CA ASP A 220 5.39 -18.75 15.03
C ASP A 220 5.65 -19.29 13.63
N LYS A 221 6.49 -18.61 12.87
CA LYS A 221 6.77 -18.95 11.47
C LYS A 221 8.26 -18.94 11.19
N HIS A 222 8.71 -19.98 10.50
CA HIS A 222 10.07 -20.12 9.99
C HIS A 222 10.00 -20.14 8.46
N ASP A 223 10.70 -19.21 7.82
CA ASP A 223 10.82 -19.12 6.38
C ASP A 223 12.28 -19.36 5.98
N GLY A 224 12.52 -20.27 5.03
CA GLY A 224 13.83 -20.48 4.42
C GLY A 224 13.72 -20.42 2.91
N SER A 225 14.55 -19.61 2.24
CA SER A 225 14.47 -19.42 0.78
C SER A 225 15.81 -19.17 0.11
N VAL A 226 15.82 -19.39 -1.20
CA VAL A 226 16.90 -18.99 -2.11
C VAL A 226 16.33 -18.04 -3.14
N ALA A 227 17.01 -16.92 -3.35
CA ALA A 227 16.69 -15.94 -4.37
C ALA A 227 17.84 -15.77 -5.37
N ILE A 228 17.50 -15.50 -6.63
CA ILE A 228 18.45 -15.23 -7.71
C ILE A 228 17.96 -14.02 -8.48
N ASN A 229 18.86 -13.10 -8.80
CA ASN A 229 18.65 -12.05 -9.78
C ASN A 229 19.66 -12.24 -10.92
N TYR A 230 19.17 -12.24 -12.15
CA TYR A 230 19.95 -12.42 -13.36
C TYR A 230 19.70 -11.30 -14.37
N GLN A 231 20.75 -10.51 -14.64
CA GLN A 231 20.76 -9.52 -15.70
C GLN A 231 21.13 -10.16 -17.03
N ILE A 232 20.11 -10.59 -17.78
CA ILE A 232 20.25 -11.20 -19.12
C ILE A 232 20.90 -10.18 -20.08
N ALA A 233 20.39 -8.95 -20.07
CA ALA A 233 20.89 -7.82 -20.86
C ALA A 233 20.84 -6.51 -20.05
N SER A 234 21.47 -5.45 -20.53
CA SER A 234 21.49 -4.15 -19.82
C SER A 234 20.09 -3.55 -19.59
N ASN A 235 19.08 -4.02 -20.34
CA ASN A 235 17.69 -3.60 -20.25
C ASN A 235 16.73 -4.77 -19.99
N PHE A 236 17.23 -5.94 -19.59
CA PHE A 236 16.41 -7.10 -19.27
C PHE A 236 16.95 -7.82 -18.04
N TRP A 237 16.16 -7.87 -16.98
CA TRP A 237 16.46 -8.67 -15.79
C TRP A 237 15.34 -9.65 -15.49
N VAL A 238 15.71 -10.76 -14.87
CA VAL A 238 14.82 -11.77 -14.33
C VAL A 238 15.23 -11.99 -12.89
N ASP A 239 14.27 -12.12 -12.01
CA ASP A 239 14.48 -12.50 -10.63
C ASP A 239 13.53 -13.61 -10.23
N GLY A 240 13.92 -14.34 -9.21
CA GLY A 240 13.01 -15.27 -8.57
C GLY A 240 13.53 -15.73 -7.23
N GLU A 241 12.59 -16.16 -6.41
CA GLU A 241 12.83 -16.70 -5.09
C GLU A 241 11.92 -17.90 -4.88
N MET A 242 12.43 -18.92 -4.21
CA MET A 242 11.66 -20.09 -3.83
C MET A 242 12.05 -20.50 -2.42
N GLY A 243 11.06 -20.86 -1.62
CA GLY A 243 11.26 -21.22 -0.23
C GLY A 243 10.14 -22.02 0.38
N GLU A 244 10.37 -22.45 1.61
CA GLU A 244 9.43 -23.18 2.45
C GLU A 244 9.15 -22.37 3.71
N SER A 245 7.90 -22.39 4.12
CA SER A 245 7.38 -21.76 5.33
C SER A 245 6.81 -22.84 6.24
N TRP A 246 7.26 -22.89 7.50
CA TRP A 246 6.71 -23.73 8.56
C TRP A 246 6.04 -22.84 9.58
N ILE A 247 4.77 -23.11 9.88
CA ILE A 247 3.92 -22.27 10.71
C ILE A 247 3.39 -23.12 11.85
N ASP A 248 3.77 -22.78 13.06
CA ASP A 248 3.36 -23.43 14.29
C ASP A 248 2.31 -22.55 14.96
N PHE A 249 1.07 -23.02 14.99
CA PHE A 249 -0.06 -22.32 15.59
C PHE A 249 -0.25 -22.76 17.04
N ASP A 250 -0.51 -21.83 17.95
CA ASP A 250 -0.60 -22.16 19.39
C ASP A 250 -1.71 -23.16 19.74
N ASN A 251 -2.85 -23.09 19.03
CA ASN A 251 -4.05 -23.88 19.32
C ASN A 251 -4.62 -24.59 18.08
N ARG A 252 -3.79 -24.83 17.05
CA ARG A 252 -4.19 -25.47 15.79
C ARG A 252 -3.09 -26.34 15.22
N ASP A 253 -3.46 -27.13 14.20
CA ASP A 253 -2.50 -27.93 13.45
C ASP A 253 -1.50 -27.03 12.72
N ASN A 254 -0.22 -27.38 12.85
CA ASN A 254 0.86 -26.70 12.16
C ASN A 254 0.66 -26.79 10.64
N SER A 255 1.05 -25.73 9.94
CA SER A 255 0.94 -25.65 8.49
C SER A 255 2.31 -25.53 7.84
N ARG A 256 2.42 -26.07 6.63
CA ARG A 256 3.60 -25.92 5.79
C ARG A 256 3.19 -25.41 4.43
N MET A 257 3.97 -24.47 3.90
CA MET A 257 3.69 -23.85 2.62
C MET A 257 4.97 -23.56 1.83
N THR A 258 4.99 -24.01 0.58
CA THR A 258 5.97 -23.53 -0.40
C THR A 258 5.55 -22.14 -0.91
N PHE A 259 6.46 -21.17 -0.84
CA PHE A 259 6.28 -19.84 -1.42
C PHE A 259 7.29 -19.61 -2.52
N TRP A 260 6.94 -18.73 -3.46
CA TRP A 260 7.85 -18.36 -4.53
C TRP A 260 7.44 -17.05 -5.18
N ASN A 261 8.39 -16.38 -5.82
CA ASN A 261 8.14 -15.30 -6.75
C ASN A 261 9.05 -15.45 -7.97
N VAL A 262 8.56 -15.03 -9.13
CA VAL A 262 9.33 -14.93 -10.37
C VAL A 262 8.91 -13.66 -11.08
N GLY A 263 9.89 -12.79 -11.32
CA GLY A 263 9.74 -11.51 -12.00
C GLY A 263 10.60 -11.46 -13.25
N ALA A 264 10.11 -10.75 -14.27
CA ALA A 264 10.88 -10.44 -15.47
C ALA A 264 10.50 -9.05 -15.97
N ASP A 265 11.48 -8.21 -16.20
CA ASP A 265 11.28 -6.81 -16.54
C ASP A 265 12.19 -6.38 -17.70
N TYR A 266 11.59 -5.74 -18.69
CA TYR A 266 12.26 -5.29 -19.89
C TYR A 266 12.06 -3.79 -20.12
N ASN A 267 13.16 -3.04 -20.05
CA ASN A 267 13.19 -1.62 -20.41
C ASN A 267 13.29 -1.48 -21.94
N LEU A 268 12.25 -0.89 -22.54
CA LEU A 268 12.16 -0.71 -23.98
C LEU A 268 13.15 0.37 -24.44
N LYS A 269 14.03 0.03 -25.39
CA LYS A 269 14.97 1.00 -25.97
C LYS A 269 14.32 1.96 -26.96
N ILE A 270 13.21 1.53 -27.58
CA ILE A 270 12.54 2.26 -28.68
C ILE A 270 11.81 3.50 -28.13
N ILE A 271 11.28 3.41 -26.91
CA ILE A 271 10.51 4.47 -26.27
C ILE A 271 11.15 4.76 -24.91
N SER A 272 11.82 5.89 -24.78
CA SER A 272 12.47 6.29 -23.53
C SER A 272 11.46 6.32 -22.37
N GLY A 273 11.87 5.75 -21.22
CA GLY A 273 11.05 5.67 -20.01
C GLY A 273 10.00 4.55 -20.04
N SER A 274 9.98 3.71 -21.08
CA SER A 274 9.00 2.63 -21.19
C SER A 274 9.54 1.30 -20.71
N SER A 275 8.70 0.53 -20.04
CA SER A 275 9.02 -0.81 -19.56
C SER A 275 7.81 -1.73 -19.63
N ILE A 276 8.08 -3.02 -19.83
CA ILE A 276 7.11 -4.08 -19.68
C ILE A 276 7.65 -5.05 -18.65
N GLY A 277 6.80 -5.54 -17.76
CA GLY A 277 7.21 -6.52 -16.78
C GLY A 277 6.08 -7.47 -16.42
N ILE A 278 6.46 -8.67 -16.02
CA ILE A 278 5.56 -9.71 -15.53
C ILE A 278 6.08 -10.19 -14.18
N ASN A 279 5.17 -10.39 -13.25
CA ASN A 279 5.49 -10.94 -11.94
C ASN A 279 4.44 -11.99 -11.58
N TYR A 280 4.89 -13.11 -11.03
CA TYR A 280 4.03 -14.07 -10.35
C TYR A 280 4.59 -14.31 -8.95
N SER A 281 3.71 -14.34 -7.95
CA SER A 281 4.09 -14.69 -6.58
C SER A 281 3.05 -15.54 -5.88
N ARG A 282 3.50 -16.51 -5.09
CA ARG A 282 2.73 -17.19 -4.03
C ARG A 282 3.33 -16.80 -2.70
N SER A 283 2.57 -16.07 -1.87
CA SER A 283 3.02 -15.56 -0.57
C SER A 283 1.99 -15.83 0.54
N LEU A 284 2.36 -15.48 1.77
CA LEU A 284 1.47 -15.49 2.93
C LEU A 284 1.19 -14.04 3.35
N ASN A 285 -0.08 -13.71 3.56
CA ASN A 285 -0.54 -12.40 4.00
C ASN A 285 -1.48 -12.56 5.20
N ASP A 286 -1.42 -11.63 6.15
CA ASP A 286 -2.39 -11.58 7.25
C ASP A 286 -3.56 -10.65 6.90
N SER A 287 -4.77 -11.10 7.24
CA SER A 287 -6.02 -10.37 7.06
C SER A 287 -6.52 -9.75 8.37
N LEU A 288 -7.16 -8.59 8.25
CA LEU A 288 -7.73 -7.79 9.33
C LEU A 288 -8.67 -8.59 10.26
N THR A 289 -9.44 -9.49 9.67
CA THR A 289 -10.56 -10.18 10.36
C THR A 289 -10.44 -11.69 10.28
N LEU A 290 -9.56 -12.22 9.43
CA LEU A 290 -9.54 -13.65 9.08
C LEU A 290 -8.16 -14.31 9.22
N GLY A 291 -7.16 -13.54 9.64
CA GLY A 291 -5.82 -14.03 9.94
C GLY A 291 -5.04 -14.46 8.70
N ALA A 292 -4.15 -15.43 8.87
CA ALA A 292 -3.23 -15.90 7.84
C ALA A 292 -3.96 -16.41 6.58
N SER A 293 -3.50 -15.94 5.42
CA SER A 293 -4.02 -16.30 4.10
C SER A 293 -2.87 -16.54 3.11
N ARG A 294 -3.06 -17.49 2.21
CA ARG A 294 -2.18 -17.70 1.06
C ARG A 294 -2.66 -16.84 -0.08
N ASN A 295 -1.78 -15.99 -0.61
CA ASN A 295 -2.04 -15.12 -1.74
C ASN A 295 -1.25 -15.56 -2.97
N ASP A 296 -1.95 -16.01 -4.01
CA ASP A 296 -1.39 -16.26 -5.32
C ASP A 296 -1.70 -15.06 -6.22
N ARG A 297 -0.67 -14.35 -6.70
CA ARG A 297 -0.83 -13.12 -7.48
C ARG A 297 -0.01 -13.17 -8.77
N SER A 298 -0.59 -12.68 -9.84
CA SER A 298 0.07 -12.45 -11.12
C SER A 298 -0.19 -11.03 -11.57
N ASP A 299 0.84 -10.31 -11.98
CA ASP A 299 0.77 -8.95 -12.51
C ASP A 299 1.50 -8.91 -13.86
N LEU A 300 0.94 -8.20 -14.82
CA LEU A 300 1.65 -7.80 -16.03
C LEU A 300 1.50 -6.30 -16.13
N PHE A 301 2.59 -5.56 -16.19
CA PHE A 301 2.54 -4.11 -16.35
C PHE A 301 3.16 -3.66 -17.66
N LEU A 302 2.55 -2.65 -18.27
CA LEU A 302 3.13 -1.84 -19.33
C LEU A 302 3.19 -0.41 -18.83
N ARG A 303 4.38 0.18 -18.85
CA ARG A 303 4.62 1.60 -18.63
C ARG A 303 5.16 2.19 -19.92
N ALA A 304 4.57 3.26 -20.40
CA ALA A 304 5.08 3.94 -21.58
C ALA A 304 5.22 5.44 -21.36
N GLY A 305 6.34 5.97 -21.86
CA GLY A 305 6.53 7.37 -22.25
C GLY A 305 6.89 8.37 -21.14
N ASN A 306 7.73 9.34 -21.51
CA ASN A 306 8.04 10.52 -20.70
C ASN A 306 7.01 11.66 -20.88
N ILE A 307 6.35 11.71 -22.05
CA ILE A 307 5.38 12.75 -22.43
C ILE A 307 3.96 12.26 -22.14
N LEU A 308 3.52 11.21 -22.83
CA LEU A 308 2.31 10.46 -22.48
C LEU A 308 2.72 9.40 -21.47
N LYS A 309 2.27 9.51 -20.21
CA LYS A 309 2.46 8.45 -19.23
C LYS A 309 1.28 7.50 -19.32
N LEU A 310 1.51 6.29 -19.78
CA LEU A 310 0.53 5.21 -19.80
C LEU A 310 0.98 4.13 -18.83
N THR A 311 0.11 3.73 -17.93
CA THR A 311 0.26 2.54 -17.10
C THR A 311 -0.92 1.62 -17.38
N VAL A 312 -0.66 0.35 -17.67
CA VAL A 312 -1.69 -0.69 -17.77
C VAL A 312 -1.22 -1.88 -16.95
N ASN A 313 -2.02 -2.34 -16.00
CA ASN A 313 -1.69 -3.47 -15.14
C ASN A 313 -2.86 -4.44 -15.01
N PRO A 314 -3.02 -5.42 -15.92
CA PRO A 314 -3.82 -6.61 -15.67
C PRO A 314 -3.22 -7.44 -14.53
N TYR A 315 -4.08 -7.95 -13.67
CA TYR A 315 -3.70 -8.80 -12.55
C TYR A 315 -4.73 -9.91 -12.28
N PHE A 316 -4.23 -10.95 -11.63
CA PHE A 316 -5.01 -12.02 -11.02
C PHE A 316 -4.52 -12.18 -9.58
N SER A 317 -5.44 -12.34 -8.63
CA SER A 317 -5.13 -12.61 -7.23
C SER A 317 -6.11 -13.64 -6.67
N GLU A 318 -5.59 -14.60 -5.91
CA GLU A 318 -6.37 -15.61 -5.21
C GLU A 318 -5.89 -15.70 -3.76
N ASN A 319 -6.74 -15.28 -2.83
CA ASN A 319 -6.51 -15.39 -1.38
C ASN A 319 -7.26 -16.61 -0.85
N THR A 320 -6.54 -17.59 -0.32
CA THR A 320 -7.11 -18.76 0.37
C THR A 320 -6.76 -18.67 1.85
N PHE A 321 -7.76 -18.51 2.70
CA PHE A 321 -7.56 -18.28 4.13
C PHE A 321 -7.27 -19.62 4.82
N ILE A 322 -6.27 -19.67 5.69
CA ILE A 322 -5.80 -20.92 6.30
C ILE A 322 -6.82 -21.41 7.34
N ASN A 323 -7.43 -20.47 8.06
CA ASN A 323 -8.24 -20.73 9.24
C ASN A 323 -9.75 -20.71 9.02
N THR A 324 -10.18 -20.39 7.80
CA THR A 324 -11.59 -20.28 7.42
C THR A 324 -11.77 -20.90 6.05
N ASP A 325 -12.97 -21.44 5.76
CA ASP A 325 -13.30 -21.95 4.42
C ASP A 325 -13.62 -20.78 3.46
N ARG A 326 -12.73 -19.78 3.42
CA ARG A 326 -12.85 -18.59 2.61
C ARG A 326 -11.82 -18.60 1.51
N LYS A 327 -12.29 -18.27 0.31
CA LYS A 327 -11.44 -18.08 -0.86
C LYS A 327 -11.93 -16.93 -1.70
N ASP A 328 -11.06 -15.96 -1.93
CA ASP A 328 -11.37 -14.76 -2.68
C ASP A 328 -10.52 -14.73 -3.95
N LYS A 329 -11.17 -14.74 -5.12
CA LYS A 329 -10.52 -14.67 -6.42
C LYS A 329 -10.84 -13.35 -7.08
N ILE A 330 -9.84 -12.63 -7.54
CA ILE A 330 -9.98 -11.34 -8.21
C ILE A 330 -9.19 -11.41 -9.51
N LYS A 331 -9.81 -11.06 -10.61
CA LYS A 331 -9.12 -10.75 -11.87
C LYS A 331 -9.50 -9.35 -12.27
N GLY A 332 -8.53 -8.56 -12.69
CA GLY A 332 -8.81 -7.18 -13.05
C GLY A 332 -7.76 -6.57 -13.94
N ILE A 333 -8.05 -5.35 -14.36
CA ILE A 333 -7.15 -4.49 -15.09
C ILE A 333 -7.34 -3.07 -14.55
N ASN A 334 -6.24 -2.44 -14.18
CA ASN A 334 -6.21 -1.00 -13.99
C ASN A 334 -5.44 -0.34 -15.13
N GLY A 335 -5.80 0.91 -15.41
CA GLY A 335 -5.14 1.69 -16.43
C GLY A 335 -5.16 3.17 -16.08
N ASP A 336 -4.03 3.83 -16.28
CA ASP A 336 -3.85 5.26 -16.05
C ASP A 336 -3.21 5.89 -17.28
N VAL A 337 -3.77 7.01 -17.73
CA VAL A 337 -3.25 7.82 -18.82
C VAL A 337 -3.09 9.24 -18.32
N SER A 338 -1.87 9.77 -18.36
CA SER A 338 -1.58 11.18 -18.11
C SER A 338 -1.04 11.82 -19.38
N LEU A 339 -1.85 12.71 -19.96
CA LEU A 339 -1.56 13.41 -21.20
C LEU A 339 -1.38 14.91 -20.92
N PRO A 340 -0.15 15.46 -21.01
CA PRO A 340 0.08 16.90 -20.99
C PRO A 340 -0.37 17.49 -22.33
N VAL A 341 -1.60 18.02 -22.39
CA VAL A 341 -2.18 18.63 -23.59
C VAL A 341 -1.46 19.94 -23.93
N SER A 342 -0.98 20.66 -22.91
CA SER A 342 -0.11 21.84 -23.06
C SER A 342 0.78 22.00 -21.83
N GLY A 343 1.67 22.99 -21.82
CA GLY A 343 2.51 23.31 -20.64
C GLY A 343 1.72 23.70 -19.37
N LYS A 344 0.42 23.97 -19.49
CA LYS A 344 -0.48 24.28 -18.36
C LYS A 344 -1.60 23.27 -18.17
N VAL A 345 -1.83 22.36 -19.11
CA VAL A 345 -3.01 21.51 -19.11
C VAL A 345 -2.61 20.05 -19.11
N THR A 346 -3.16 19.30 -18.17
CA THR A 346 -3.00 17.84 -18.09
C THR A 346 -4.36 17.17 -18.05
N LEU A 347 -4.59 16.25 -18.98
CA LEU A 347 -5.72 15.33 -18.96
C LEU A 347 -5.28 14.05 -18.25
N LEU A 348 -6.09 13.58 -17.29
CA LEU A 348 -5.92 12.31 -16.63
C LEU A 348 -7.12 11.42 -16.92
N LEU A 349 -6.87 10.20 -17.36
CA LEU A 349 -7.87 9.15 -17.48
C LEU A 349 -7.43 8.00 -16.60
N ASN A 350 -8.33 7.48 -15.78
CA ASN A 350 -8.06 6.31 -14.95
C ASN A 350 -9.23 5.32 -15.05
N GLY A 351 -8.92 4.03 -15.07
CA GLY A 351 -9.92 2.99 -15.26
C GLY A 351 -9.60 1.76 -14.42
N LEU A 352 -10.64 1.11 -13.94
CA LEU A 352 -10.59 -0.18 -13.25
C LEU A 352 -11.69 -1.06 -13.79
N TRP A 353 -11.37 -2.29 -14.13
CA TRP A 353 -12.34 -3.35 -14.33
C TRP A 353 -11.92 -4.58 -13.55
N GLU A 354 -12.82 -5.13 -12.75
CA GLU A 354 -12.60 -6.34 -11.97
C GLU A 354 -13.79 -7.29 -12.06
N ASP A 355 -13.50 -8.59 -12.11
CA ASP A 355 -14.43 -9.64 -11.74
C ASP A 355 -13.89 -10.33 -10.48
N GLN A 356 -14.74 -10.46 -9.46
CA GLN A 356 -14.42 -11.04 -8.17
C GLN A 356 -15.32 -12.25 -7.92
N LYS A 357 -14.78 -13.30 -7.29
CA LYS A 357 -15.54 -14.46 -6.82
C LYS A 357 -15.17 -14.75 -5.36
N PHE A 358 -16.15 -14.74 -4.48
CA PHE A 358 -15.97 -14.98 -3.05
C PHE A 358 -16.63 -16.30 -2.65
N LEU A 359 -15.87 -17.20 -2.04
CA LEU A 359 -16.32 -18.49 -1.51
C LEU A 359 -16.32 -18.44 0.04
N PRO A 360 -17.26 -19.14 0.71
CA PRO A 360 -18.16 -20.16 0.18
C PRO A 360 -19.50 -19.61 -0.35
N GLY A 361 -19.82 -18.33 -0.10
CA GLY A 361 -21.11 -17.72 -0.48
C GLY A 361 -21.38 -17.61 -1.99
N GLU A 362 -20.47 -18.12 -2.83
CA GLU A 362 -20.50 -18.05 -4.29
C GLU A 362 -20.84 -16.67 -4.87
N GLU A 363 -20.50 -15.61 -4.14
CA GLU A 363 -20.73 -14.24 -4.58
C GLU A 363 -19.84 -13.97 -5.80
N LYS A 364 -20.42 -13.43 -6.86
CA LYS A 364 -19.76 -13.00 -8.09
C LYS A 364 -20.00 -11.52 -8.25
N VAL A 365 -18.94 -10.73 -8.16
CA VAL A 365 -19.01 -9.28 -8.27
C VAL A 365 -18.30 -8.84 -9.55
N ARG A 366 -18.90 -7.92 -10.29
CA ARG A 366 -18.25 -7.17 -11.37
C ARG A 366 -18.16 -5.72 -10.95
N ARG A 367 -16.94 -5.19 -10.91
CA ARG A 367 -16.69 -3.79 -10.56
C ARG A 367 -16.07 -3.06 -11.74
N HIS A 368 -16.57 -1.88 -12.01
CA HIS A 368 -16.03 -0.97 -13.02
C HIS A 368 -15.90 0.42 -12.42
N SER A 369 -14.76 1.07 -12.65
CA SER A 369 -14.57 2.49 -12.38
C SER A 369 -13.95 3.15 -13.59
N LEU A 370 -14.47 4.32 -13.98
CA LEU A 370 -13.87 5.14 -15.01
C LEU A 370 -13.85 6.60 -14.53
N GLY A 371 -12.67 7.18 -14.52
CA GLY A 371 -12.43 8.56 -14.14
C GLY A 371 -11.78 9.35 -15.27
N CYS A 372 -12.17 10.61 -15.40
CA CYS A 372 -11.55 11.59 -16.27
C CYS A 372 -11.40 12.90 -15.48
N SER A 373 -10.23 13.53 -15.54
CA SER A 373 -10.05 14.86 -14.98
C SER A 373 -9.15 15.73 -15.85
N PHE A 374 -9.45 17.02 -15.84
CA PHE A 374 -8.73 18.06 -16.51
C PHE A 374 -8.11 18.98 -15.47
N ASN A 375 -6.79 19.11 -15.48
CA ASN A 375 -6.04 19.95 -14.54
C ASN A 375 -5.40 21.12 -15.29
N TYR A 376 -5.68 22.33 -14.83
CA TYR A 376 -5.12 23.58 -15.33
C TYR A 376 -4.18 24.20 -14.29
N LYS A 377 -2.90 24.33 -14.65
CA LYS A 377 -1.87 25.00 -13.88
C LYS A 377 -2.05 26.53 -13.98
N LEU A 378 -2.69 27.13 -12.98
CA LEU A 378 -2.89 28.57 -12.86
C LEU A 378 -1.55 29.29 -12.61
N SER A 379 -0.67 28.71 -11.80
CA SER A 379 0.68 29.23 -11.51
C SER A 379 1.66 28.09 -11.22
N SER A 380 2.93 28.40 -10.90
CA SER A 380 3.88 27.37 -10.43
C SER A 380 3.44 26.67 -9.14
N LYS A 381 2.54 27.30 -8.37
CA LYS A 381 2.09 26.88 -7.05
C LYS A 381 0.62 26.50 -6.98
N MET A 382 -0.17 26.77 -8.02
CA MET A 382 -1.62 26.59 -8.00
C MET A 382 -2.12 25.83 -9.22
N THR A 383 -2.99 24.85 -8.97
CA THR A 383 -3.68 24.06 -10.00
C THR A 383 -5.18 24.05 -9.69
N ALA A 384 -6.01 24.30 -10.70
CA ALA A 384 -7.44 24.06 -10.64
C ALA A 384 -7.78 22.82 -11.49
N GLY A 385 -8.73 22.01 -11.06
CA GLY A 385 -9.12 20.81 -11.78
C GLY A 385 -10.62 20.58 -11.77
N VAL A 386 -11.15 20.02 -12.84
CA VAL A 386 -12.50 19.50 -12.91
C VAL A 386 -12.43 18.02 -13.27
N GLY A 387 -13.29 17.21 -12.68
CA GLY A 387 -13.29 15.79 -12.98
C GLY A 387 -14.64 15.14 -12.79
N TYR A 388 -14.70 13.92 -13.33
CA TYR A 388 -15.85 13.05 -13.27
C TYR A 388 -15.39 11.61 -13.05
N ARG A 389 -16.13 10.87 -12.24
CA ARG A 389 -15.91 9.45 -11.99
C ARG A 389 -17.24 8.73 -11.96
N TYR A 390 -17.28 7.61 -12.65
CA TYR A 390 -18.36 6.64 -12.58
C TYR A 390 -17.85 5.39 -11.89
N ASN A 391 -18.57 4.89 -10.88
CA ASN A 391 -18.35 3.54 -10.38
C ASN A 391 -19.63 2.71 -10.50
N ARG A 392 -19.43 1.41 -10.74
CA ARG A 392 -20.49 0.41 -10.77
C ARG A 392 -20.00 -0.87 -10.11
N ARG A 393 -20.84 -1.46 -9.26
CA ARG A 393 -20.67 -2.78 -8.67
C ARG A 393 -21.96 -3.56 -8.94
N ASN A 394 -21.86 -4.68 -9.63
CA ASN A 394 -22.96 -5.62 -9.79
C ASN A 394 -22.55 -6.94 -9.12
N SER A 395 -23.42 -7.49 -8.29
CA SER A 395 -23.29 -8.75 -7.59
C SER A 395 -24.45 -9.67 -7.95
N ASN A 396 -24.29 -10.96 -7.68
CA ASN A 396 -25.40 -11.92 -7.67
C ASN A 396 -26.11 -11.98 -6.31
N ILE A 397 -25.77 -11.08 -5.39
CA ILE A 397 -26.44 -10.88 -4.10
C ILE A 397 -27.17 -9.54 -4.15
N ASP A 398 -28.51 -9.59 -4.09
CA ASP A 398 -29.42 -8.46 -4.39
C ASP A 398 -29.20 -7.19 -3.54
N THR A 399 -28.49 -7.29 -2.41
CA THR A 399 -28.22 -6.14 -1.55
C THR A 399 -26.96 -5.39 -1.90
N GLU A 400 -26.06 -5.94 -2.73
CA GLU A 400 -24.69 -5.45 -2.86
C GLU A 400 -24.43 -4.61 -4.12
N ASP A 401 -25.47 -4.37 -4.93
CA ASP A 401 -25.38 -3.61 -6.17
C ASP A 401 -25.38 -2.10 -5.91
N PHE A 402 -24.63 -1.38 -6.74
CA PHE A 402 -24.72 0.06 -6.83
C PHE A 402 -24.12 0.60 -8.12
N ASN A 403 -24.53 1.81 -8.45
CA ASN A 403 -23.76 2.71 -9.29
C ASN A 403 -23.77 4.10 -8.70
N ASN A 404 -22.67 4.83 -8.89
CA ASN A 404 -22.56 6.21 -8.47
C ASN A 404 -21.77 7.04 -9.49
N ASN A 405 -22.19 8.30 -9.61
CA ASN A 405 -21.61 9.31 -10.45
C ASN A 405 -21.11 10.43 -9.55
N ILE A 406 -19.83 10.74 -9.67
CA ILE A 406 -19.15 11.75 -8.87
C ILE A 406 -18.59 12.81 -9.81
N GLY A 407 -19.09 14.03 -9.71
CA GLY A 407 -18.53 15.20 -10.39
C GLY A 407 -17.84 16.11 -9.38
N TRP A 408 -16.67 16.65 -9.70
CA TRP A 408 -15.97 17.55 -8.78
C TRP A 408 -15.24 18.70 -9.45
N LEU A 409 -15.05 19.75 -8.67
CA LEU A 409 -14.16 20.87 -8.93
C LEU A 409 -13.18 20.97 -7.77
N GLN A 410 -11.90 21.16 -8.06
CA GLN A 410 -10.85 21.24 -7.05
C GLN A 410 -9.86 22.38 -7.34
N ALA A 411 -9.27 22.91 -6.28
CA ALA A 411 -8.18 23.87 -6.36
C ALA A 411 -7.10 23.51 -5.32
N LYS A 412 -5.89 23.24 -5.82
CA LYS A 412 -4.74 22.88 -5.00
C LYS A 412 -3.69 23.99 -5.03
N VAL A 413 -3.21 24.39 -3.87
CA VAL A 413 -2.12 25.35 -3.68
C VAL A 413 -0.99 24.68 -2.89
N SER A 414 0.24 24.80 -3.36
CA SER A 414 1.46 24.39 -2.65
C SER A 414 2.33 25.63 -2.39
N PHE A 415 2.81 25.83 -1.16
CA PHE A 415 3.55 27.05 -0.80
C PHE A 415 5.05 26.91 -0.93
#